data_AF-A0A7S3I232-F1
#
_entry.id   AF-A0A7S3I232-F1
#
_cell.length_a   1.000
_cell.length_b   1.000
_cell.length_c   1.000
_cell.angle_alpha   90.00
_cell.angle_beta   90.00
_cell.angle_gamma   90.00
#
_symmetry.space_group_name_H-M   'P 1'
#
loop_
_entity.id
_entity.type
_entity.pdbx_description
1 polymer ?
#
loop_
_entity_poly.entity_id
_entity_poly.type
_entity_poly.pdbx_seq_one_letter_code
_entity_poly.pdbx_strand_id
1 'polypeptide(L)'
;MELCEFMAKYPSRARKLAVKPEELLRHAIRHYSEQSGKLWVFLGDYYTRLGEFSKAREVFEEALASLTSVRDFGVIFNAYLKYEEAMLEVPDQSDDEDARGEDSDSEESLADQVDALLDFTFRDIPEKQEQ
;
A
#
# COMPACT_ATOMS: atom_id res chain seq x y z
N MET A 1 -8.13 10.99 -8.97
CA MET A 1 -7.69 10.36 -7.71
C MET A 1 -8.54 9.14 -7.36
N GLU A 2 -9.87 9.24 -7.42
CA GLU A 2 -10.81 8.17 -7.04
C GLU A 2 -10.54 6.79 -7.66
N LEU A 3 -10.12 6.71 -8.93
CA LEU A 3 -9.77 5.43 -9.55
C LEU A 3 -8.52 4.78 -8.93
N CYS A 4 -7.49 5.57 -8.62
CA CYS A 4 -6.26 5.08 -7.99
C CYS A 4 -6.53 4.57 -6.58
N GLU A 5 -7.35 5.31 -5.84
CA GLU A 5 -7.83 4.91 -4.51
C GLU A 5 -8.67 3.63 -4.58
N PHE A 6 -9.59 3.52 -5.54
CA PHE A 6 -10.37 2.31 -5.75
C PHE A 6 -9.47 1.09 -6.04
N MET A 7 -8.44 1.26 -6.86
CA MET A 7 -7.52 0.18 -7.18
C MET A 7 -6.72 -0.27 -5.95
N ALA A 8 -6.27 0.68 -5.13
CA ALA A 8 -5.57 0.40 -3.89
C ALA A 8 -6.48 -0.34 -2.90
N LYS A 9 -7.71 0.16 -2.65
CA LYS A 9 -8.66 -0.45 -1.70
C LYS A 9 -9.19 -1.82 -2.13
N TYR A 10 -9.36 -2.05 -3.43
CA TYR A 10 -9.98 -3.27 -3.94
C TYR A 10 -9.11 -3.96 -5.01
N PRO A 11 -7.91 -4.46 -4.67
CA PRO A 11 -6.96 -4.95 -5.65
C PRO A 11 -7.47 -6.20 -6.39
N SER A 12 -8.25 -7.06 -5.72
CA SER A 12 -8.89 -8.23 -6.33
C SER A 12 -9.91 -7.86 -7.42
N ARG A 13 -10.62 -6.73 -7.26
CA ARG A 13 -11.53 -6.19 -8.27
C ARG A 13 -10.77 -5.44 -9.36
N ALA A 14 -9.73 -4.70 -8.97
CA ALA A 14 -8.88 -3.95 -9.89
C ALA A 14 -8.16 -4.86 -10.89
N ARG A 15 -7.72 -6.05 -10.48
CA ARG A 15 -7.12 -7.06 -11.39
C ARG A 15 -8.05 -7.55 -12.50
N LYS A 16 -9.37 -7.37 -12.36
CA LYS A 16 -10.37 -7.74 -13.38
C LYS A 16 -10.54 -6.67 -14.46
N LEU A 17 -9.92 -5.49 -14.28
CA LEU A 17 -9.92 -4.45 -15.30
C LEU A 17 -9.03 -4.87 -16.48
N ALA A 18 -9.33 -4.32 -17.66
CA ALA A 18 -8.53 -4.57 -18.87
C ALA A 18 -7.10 -4.01 -18.79
N VAL A 19 -6.85 -3.09 -17.85
CA VAL A 19 -5.56 -2.41 -17.65
C VAL A 19 -4.97 -2.90 -16.33
N LYS A 20 -3.63 -3.10 -16.31
CA LYS A 20 -2.93 -3.48 -15.09
C LYS A 20 -2.92 -2.31 -14.08
N PRO A 21 -3.39 -2.51 -12.84
CA PRO A 21 -3.44 -1.45 -11.83
C PRO A 21 -2.08 -0.79 -11.54
N GLU A 22 -1.01 -1.58 -11.47
CA GLU A 22 0.35 -1.09 -11.29
C GLU A 22 0.76 -0.10 -12.39
N GLU A 23 0.57 -0.48 -13.67
CA GLU A 23 0.95 0.35 -14.82
C GLU A 23 0.20 1.69 -14.79
N LEU A 24 -1.08 1.67 -14.40
CA LEU A 24 -1.91 2.87 -14.29
C LEU A 24 -1.45 3.77 -13.13
N LEU A 25 -1.17 3.20 -11.95
CA LEU A 25 -0.66 3.95 -10.80
C LEU A 25 0.72 4.56 -11.09
N ARG A 26 1.65 3.79 -11.67
CA ARG A 26 2.96 4.27 -12.09
C ARG A 26 2.86 5.35 -13.18
N HIS A 27 1.90 5.22 -14.10
CA HIS A 27 1.61 6.29 -15.05
C HIS A 27 1.12 7.55 -14.34
N ALA A 28 0.17 7.43 -13.41
CA ALA A 28 -0.34 8.56 -12.65
C ALA A 28 0.77 9.27 -11.84
N ILE A 29 1.66 8.54 -11.19
CA ILE A 29 2.80 9.12 -10.43
C ILE A 29 3.65 10.03 -11.32
N ARG A 30 3.93 9.61 -12.55
CA ARG A 30 4.75 10.39 -13.50
C ARG A 30 4.03 11.64 -14.03
N HIS A 31 2.71 11.59 -14.16
CA HIS A 31 1.92 12.65 -14.79
C HIS A 31 1.31 13.65 -13.79
N TYR A 32 1.15 13.27 -12.52
CA TYR A 32 0.52 14.09 -11.48
C TYR A 32 1.48 14.34 -10.30
N SER A 33 2.52 15.13 -10.54
CA SER A 33 3.59 15.41 -9.55
C SER A 33 3.08 15.97 -8.22
N GLU A 34 2.03 16.81 -8.25
CA GLU A 34 1.42 17.41 -7.05
C GLU A 34 0.75 16.40 -6.11
N GLN A 35 0.41 15.21 -6.62
CA GLN A 35 -0.20 14.12 -5.86
C GLN A 35 0.72 12.90 -5.76
N SER A 36 2.00 13.05 -6.15
CA SER A 36 2.94 11.93 -6.26
C SER A 36 3.10 11.18 -4.94
N GLY A 37 3.18 11.88 -3.81
CA GLY A 37 3.23 11.26 -2.48
C GLY A 37 2.05 10.33 -2.22
N LYS A 38 0.81 10.79 -2.45
CA LYS A 38 -0.40 9.98 -2.27
C LYS A 38 -0.45 8.79 -3.23
N LEU A 39 -0.05 8.99 -4.48
CA LEU A 39 -0.07 7.94 -5.49
C LEU A 39 0.94 6.82 -5.21
N TRP A 40 2.11 7.16 -4.64
CA TRP A 40 3.07 6.17 -4.15
C TRP A 40 2.50 5.34 -3.01
N VAL A 41 1.80 5.98 -2.06
CA VAL A 41 1.13 5.26 -0.96
C VAL A 41 0.07 4.30 -1.51
N PHE A 42 -0.77 4.75 -2.45
CA PHE A 42 -1.75 3.86 -3.10
C PHE A 42 -1.13 2.65 -3.80
N LEU A 43 0.07 2.81 -4.39
CA LEU A 43 0.78 1.70 -5.00
C LEU A 43 1.34 0.73 -3.95
N GLY A 44 1.86 1.25 -2.84
CA GLY A 44 2.27 0.43 -1.70
C GLY A 44 1.10 -0.38 -1.14
N ASP A 45 -0.02 0.29 -0.84
CA ASP A 45 -1.22 -0.36 -0.30
C ASP A 45 -1.80 -1.42 -1.23
N TYR A 46 -1.75 -1.15 -2.54
CA TYR A 46 -2.18 -2.11 -3.55
C TYR A 46 -1.46 -3.45 -3.37
N TYR A 47 -0.14 -3.45 -3.16
CA TYR A 47 0.61 -4.68 -2.94
C TYR A 47 0.43 -5.24 -1.52
N THR A 48 0.34 -4.37 -0.52
CA THR A 48 0.08 -4.80 0.86
C THR A 48 -1.23 -5.58 0.97
N ARG A 49 -2.31 -5.08 0.37
CA ARG A 49 -3.63 -5.76 0.32
C ARG A 49 -3.67 -6.98 -0.59
N LEU A 50 -2.62 -7.20 -1.38
CA LEU A 50 -2.43 -8.44 -2.13
C LEU A 50 -1.62 -9.50 -1.36
N GLY A 51 -1.12 -9.17 -0.16
CA GLY A 51 -0.19 -10.03 0.58
C GLY A 51 1.23 -10.01 0.01
N GLU A 52 1.51 -9.16 -0.98
CA GLU A 52 2.81 -9.08 -1.64
C GLU A 52 3.74 -8.09 -0.90
N PHE A 53 4.01 -8.36 0.38
CA PHE A 53 4.75 -7.47 1.30
C PHE A 53 6.15 -7.08 0.82
N SER A 54 6.87 -8.01 0.18
CA SER A 54 8.18 -7.70 -0.41
C SER A 54 8.07 -6.62 -1.49
N LYS A 55 7.03 -6.68 -2.34
CA LYS A 55 6.81 -5.66 -3.36
C LYS A 55 6.32 -4.34 -2.78
N ALA A 56 5.51 -4.38 -1.72
CA ALA A 56 5.11 -3.17 -1.02
C ALA A 56 6.34 -2.42 -0.48
N ARG A 57 7.30 -3.13 0.14
CA ARG A 57 8.59 -2.56 0.57
C ARG A 57 9.39 -1.97 -0.59
N GLU A 58 9.57 -2.73 -1.68
CA GLU A 58 10.27 -2.24 -2.87
C GLU A 58 9.66 -0.94 -3.40
N VAL A 59 8.32 -0.82 -3.41
CA VAL A 59 7.62 0.39 -3.83
C VAL A 59 7.91 1.57 -2.89
N PHE A 60 7.84 1.38 -1.57
CA PHE A 60 8.14 2.45 -0.62
C PHE A 60 9.61 2.89 -0.68
N GLU A 61 10.54 1.95 -0.87
CA GLU A 61 11.96 2.25 -1.04
C GLU A 61 12.23 3.00 -2.35
N GLU A 62 11.63 2.56 -3.46
CA GLU A 62 11.68 3.25 -4.76
C GLU A 62 11.11 4.67 -4.64
N ALA A 63 9.98 4.82 -3.94
CA ALA A 63 9.37 6.10 -3.69
C ALA A 63 10.37 7.00 -2.94
N LEU A 64 10.88 6.58 -1.78
CA LEU A 64 11.82 7.36 -0.98
C LEU A 64 13.11 7.73 -1.72
N ALA A 65 13.63 6.84 -2.56
CA ALA A 65 14.81 7.10 -3.38
C ALA A 65 14.57 8.11 -4.52
N SER A 66 13.32 8.25 -4.99
CA SER A 66 12.95 9.11 -6.12
C SER A 66 12.38 10.47 -5.72
N LEU A 67 12.25 10.75 -4.41
CA LEU A 67 11.63 11.99 -3.94
C LEU A 67 12.45 13.24 -4.23
N THR A 68 11.73 14.27 -4.66
CA THR A 68 12.28 15.63 -4.84
C THR A 68 11.63 16.65 -3.90
N SER A 69 10.58 16.27 -3.19
CA SER A 69 9.69 17.14 -2.42
C SER A 69 9.62 16.70 -0.96
N VAL A 70 9.87 17.63 -0.04
CA VAL A 70 9.78 17.41 1.42
C VAL A 70 8.34 17.08 1.85
N ARG A 71 7.34 17.62 1.14
CA ARG A 71 5.93 17.30 1.40
C ARG A 71 5.67 15.83 1.13
N ASP A 72 6.09 15.34 -0.03
CA ASP A 72 5.87 13.95 -0.44
C ASP A 72 6.67 12.99 0.45
N PHE A 73 7.87 13.40 0.89
CA PHE A 73 8.64 12.67 1.90
C PHE A 73 7.83 12.43 3.17
N GLY A 74 7.24 13.47 3.77
CA GLY A 74 6.46 13.30 4.99
C GLY A 74 5.28 12.34 4.81
N VAL A 75 4.61 12.39 3.66
CA VAL A 75 3.47 11.50 3.35
C VAL A 75 3.93 10.04 3.22
N ILE A 76 4.96 9.79 2.39
CA ILE A 76 5.45 8.44 2.11
C ILE A 76 6.14 7.83 3.32
N PHE A 77 7.00 8.59 4.00
CA PHE A 77 7.74 8.10 5.16
C PHE A 77 6.81 7.71 6.30
N ASN A 78 5.80 8.53 6.61
CA ASN A 78 4.81 8.19 7.64
C ASN A 78 3.98 6.96 7.27
N ALA A 79 3.60 6.81 5.99
CA ALA A 79 2.88 5.64 5.53
C ALA A 79 3.76 4.37 5.64
N TYR A 80 5.02 4.46 5.23
CA TYR A 80 5.95 3.34 5.28
C TYR A 80 6.29 2.92 6.71
N LEU A 81 6.49 3.87 7.63
CA LEU A 81 6.69 3.56 9.05
C LEU A 81 5.50 2.79 9.64
N LYS A 82 4.28 3.24 9.38
CA LYS A 82 3.08 2.56 9.87
C LYS A 82 2.92 1.16 9.27
N TYR A 83 3.30 1.01 8.00
CA TYR A 83 3.35 -0.30 7.35
C TYR A 83 4.36 -1.23 8.04
N GLU A 84 5.58 -0.76 8.34
CA GLU A 84 6.58 -1.57 9.06
C GLU A 84 6.17 -1.87 10.51
N GLU A 85 5.57 -0.91 11.21
CA GLU A 85 5.00 -1.13 12.55
C GLU A 85 3.95 -2.25 12.51
N ALA A 86 3.02 -2.20 11.53
CA ALA A 86 2.02 -3.24 11.35
C ALA A 86 2.64 -4.60 11.05
N MET A 87 3.71 -4.66 10.25
CA MET A 87 4.42 -5.91 9.95
C MET A 87 5.14 -6.51 11.15
N LEU A 88 5.57 -5.68 12.13
CA LEU A 88 6.20 -6.16 13.36
C LEU A 88 5.19 -6.71 14.39
N GLU A 89 3.95 -6.23 14.34
CA GLU A 89 2.86 -6.74 15.19
C GLU A 89 2.33 -8.10 14.70
N VAL A 90 2.66 -8.48 13.47
CA VAL A 90 2.42 -9.83 12.95
C VAL A 90 3.41 -10.80 13.61
N PRO A 91 2.95 -11.80 14.39
CA PRO A 91 3.84 -12.82 14.95
C PRO A 91 4.53 -13.56 13.81
N ASP A 92 5.85 -13.72 13.92
CA ASP A 92 6.68 -14.45 12.96
C ASP A 92 6.15 -15.89 12.80
N GLN A 93 5.53 -16.20 11.66
CA GLN A 93 5.04 -17.55 11.34
C GLN A 93 6.17 -18.45 10.81
N SER A 94 7.43 -18.03 10.90
CA SER A 94 8.57 -18.80 10.38
C SER A 94 8.98 -20.03 11.20
N ASP A 95 8.24 -20.38 12.26
CA ASP A 95 8.54 -21.55 13.12
C ASP A 95 7.63 -22.78 12.88
N ASP A 96 6.77 -22.80 11.86
CA ASP A 96 5.93 -23.97 11.54
C ASP A 96 6.14 -24.47 10.08
N GLU A 97 7.34 -24.95 9.77
CA GLU A 97 7.62 -25.71 8.52
C GLU A 97 7.15 -27.19 8.56
N ASP A 98 6.36 -27.62 9.54
CA ASP A 98 5.95 -29.03 9.70
C ASP A 98 4.43 -29.25 9.84
N ALA A 99 3.61 -28.60 9.01
CA ALA A 99 2.24 -29.06 8.78
C ALA A 99 1.73 -28.68 7.38
N ARG A 100 1.94 -29.57 6.40
CA ARG A 100 1.11 -29.59 5.20
C ARG A 100 -0.33 -29.95 5.59
N GLY A 101 -1.17 -28.95 5.75
CA GLY A 101 -2.61 -29.07 5.88
C GLY A 101 -3.25 -27.75 5.43
N GLU A 102 -4.19 -27.84 4.52
CA GLU A 102 -4.95 -26.73 3.94
C GLU A 102 -5.47 -25.75 5.01
N ASP A 103 -4.94 -24.53 5.09
CA ASP A 103 -5.59 -23.40 5.74
C ASP A 103 -5.32 -22.12 4.94
N SER A 104 -6.22 -21.84 3.99
CA SER A 104 -6.28 -20.58 3.23
C SER A 104 -6.77 -19.39 4.07
N ASP A 105 -7.04 -19.60 5.37
CA ASP A 105 -7.76 -18.64 6.24
C ASP A 105 -6.82 -17.82 7.15
N SER A 106 -5.52 -18.10 7.20
CA SER A 106 -4.58 -17.38 8.09
C SER A 106 -3.98 -16.12 7.49
N GLU A 107 -3.76 -16.08 6.16
CA GLU A 107 -3.21 -14.90 5.47
C GLU A 107 -4.26 -13.79 5.27
N GLU A 108 -5.54 -14.15 5.09
CA GLU A 108 -6.65 -13.21 4.91
C GLU A 108 -6.92 -12.40 6.20
N SER A 109 -6.79 -13.03 7.38
CA SER A 109 -6.90 -12.34 8.67
C SER A 109 -5.81 -11.29 8.92
N LEU A 110 -4.62 -11.45 8.33
CA LEU A 110 -3.51 -10.51 8.45
C LEU A 110 -3.70 -9.33 7.50
N ALA A 111 -4.12 -9.62 6.27
CA ALA A 111 -4.50 -8.60 5.30
C ALA A 111 -5.62 -7.70 5.84
N ASP A 112 -6.59 -8.26 6.58
CA ASP A 112 -7.69 -7.51 7.19
C ASP A 112 -7.25 -6.63 8.39
N GLN A 113 -6.30 -7.09 9.22
CA GLN A 113 -5.71 -6.26 10.28
C GLN A 113 -4.89 -5.11 9.69
N VAL A 114 -4.10 -5.40 8.67
CA VAL A 114 -3.33 -4.40 7.94
C VAL A 114 -4.27 -3.45 7.19
N ASP A 115 -5.38 -3.93 6.63
CA ASP A 115 -6.43 -3.10 6.03
C ASP A 115 -7.01 -2.11 7.05
N ALA A 116 -7.40 -2.59 8.23
CA ALA A 116 -7.92 -1.74 9.30
C ALA A 116 -6.91 -0.66 9.74
N LEU A 117 -5.61 -1.00 9.76
CA LEU A 117 -4.52 -0.10 10.15
C LEU A 117 -4.18 0.89 9.00
N LEU A 118 -4.24 0.44 7.75
CA LEU A 118 -4.09 1.25 6.54
C LEU A 118 -5.25 2.23 6.34
N ASP A 119 -6.49 1.80 6.56
CA ASP A 119 -7.67 2.68 6.49
C ASP A 119 -7.62 3.81 7.52
N PHE A 120 -6.96 3.58 8.67
CA PHE A 120 -6.66 4.64 9.63
C PHE A 120 -5.64 5.65 9.08
N THR A 121 -4.63 5.21 8.32
CA THR A 121 -3.61 6.11 7.76
C THR A 121 -4.16 7.14 6.79
N PHE A 122 -5.23 6.81 6.05
CA PHE A 122 -5.87 7.74 5.09
C PHE A 122 -6.89 8.68 5.73
N ARG A 123 -7.40 8.40 6.94
CA ARG A 123 -8.28 9.34 7.63
C ARG A 123 -7.56 10.64 8.02
N ASP A 124 -6.27 10.54 8.31
CA ASP A 124 -5.48 11.66 8.81
C ASP A 124 -4.65 12.37 7.73
N ILE A 125 -4.77 11.99 6.45
CA ILE A 125 -4.15 12.78 5.37
C ILE A 125 -5.06 13.98 5.11
N PRO A 126 -4.68 15.21 5.53
CA PRO A 126 -5.54 16.36 5.33
C PRO A 126 -5.80 16.54 3.84
N GLU A 127 -7.06 16.45 3.44
CA GLU A 127 -7.50 17.03 2.19
C GLU A 127 -7.13 18.52 2.26
N LYS A 128 -6.34 19.00 1.31
CA LYS A 128 -6.14 20.44 1.18
C LYS A 128 -7.54 21.06 1.07
N GLN A 129 -7.91 21.85 2.06
CA GLN A 129 -9.00 22.81 1.95
C GLN A 129 -8.54 23.82 0.89
N GLU A 130 -8.93 23.60 -0.36
CA GLU A 130 -8.81 24.61 -1.40
C GLU A 130 -9.82 25.72 -1.07
N GLN A 131 -9.30 26.92 -0.81
CA GLN A 131 -10.07 28.17 -0.70
C GLN A 131 -10.54 28.65 -2.07
#